data_AF-A0A7J8W8S7-F1
#
_entry.id   AF-A0A7J8W8S7-F1
#
_cell.length_a   1.000
_cell.length_b   1.000
_cell.length_c   1.000
_cell.angle_alpha   90.00
_cell.angle_beta   90.00
_cell.angle_gamma   90.00
#
_symmetry.space_group_name_H-M   'P 1'
#
loop_
_entity.id
_entity.type
_entity.pdbx_description
1 polymer ?
#
loop_
_entity_poly.entity_id
_entity_poly.type
_entity_poly.pdbx_seq_one_letter_code
_entity_poly.pdbx_strand_id
1 'polypeptide(L)'
;MKNVRTVIIQDALKESKTTHESLINLCLSNFKYLRALEVRKSPLMALPNSIGTLKHLQVLDLVGCRSIRELPRSFDSLRSLQSLNLGDLV
;
A
#
# COMPACT_ATOMS: atom_id res chain seq x y z
N MET A 1 18.98 0.86 -3.28
CA MET A 1 18.15 0.29 -4.36
C MET A 1 17.37 1.42 -5.03
N LYS A 2 17.84 1.96 -6.17
CA LYS A 2 17.24 3.18 -6.78
C LYS A 2 16.19 2.90 -7.88
N ASN A 3 16.02 1.64 -8.28
CA ASN A 3 15.19 1.25 -9.43
C ASN A 3 14.00 0.34 -9.08
N VAL A 4 13.63 0.27 -7.80
CA VAL A 4 12.48 -0.54 -7.36
C VAL A 4 11.20 0.12 -7.87
N ARG A 5 10.43 -0.63 -8.64
CA ARG A 5 9.14 -0.18 -9.21
C ARG A 5 7.94 -0.95 -8.69
N THR A 6 8.18 -2.14 -8.15
CA THR A 6 7.14 -2.99 -7.59
C THR A 6 7.56 -3.43 -6.20
N VAL A 7 6.65 -3.36 -5.26
CA VAL A 7 6.78 -3.94 -3.92
C VAL A 7 5.56 -4.79 -3.64
N ILE A 8 5.79 -5.97 -3.09
CA ILE A 8 4.76 -6.89 -2.65
C ILE A 8 4.95 -7.10 -1.15
N ILE A 9 3.91 -6.78 -0.39
CA ILE A 9 3.77 -7.04 1.03
C ILE A 9 2.62 -8.03 1.15
N GLN A 10 2.96 -9.27 1.43
CA GLN A 10 2.00 -10.35 1.61
C GLN A 10 2.19 -10.95 2.99
N ASP A 11 1.09 -11.38 3.59
CA ASP A 11 1.08 -12.17 4.81
C ASP A 11 1.93 -13.44 4.62
N ALA A 12 3.14 -13.45 5.17
CA ALA A 12 4.05 -14.60 5.09
C ALA A 12 3.88 -15.53 6.30
N LEU A 13 3.56 -14.97 7.47
CA LEU A 13 3.40 -15.64 8.78
C LEU A 13 2.60 -14.68 9.66
N LYS A 14 2.03 -15.13 10.79
CA LYS A 14 1.26 -14.35 11.82
C LYS A 14 1.92 -13.02 12.27
N GLU A 15 2.11 -12.08 11.37
CA GLU A 15 2.80 -10.83 11.60
C GLU A 15 1.81 -9.82 12.13
N SER A 16 2.22 -9.09 13.16
CA SER A 16 1.36 -8.09 13.76
C SER A 16 1.13 -6.91 12.81
N LYS A 17 0.03 -6.19 13.03
CA LYS A 17 -0.27 -4.91 12.38
C LYS A 17 0.95 -3.97 12.32
N THR A 18 1.76 -3.93 13.39
CA THR A 18 2.95 -3.09 13.51
C THR A 18 4.01 -3.41 12.45
N THR A 19 4.18 -4.68 12.08
CA THR A 19 5.16 -5.09 11.07
C THR A 19 4.76 -4.59 9.69
N HIS A 20 3.49 -4.78 9.31
CA HIS A 20 2.96 -4.31 8.03
C HIS A 20 3.04 -2.78 7.91
N GLU A 21 2.68 -2.06 8.97
CA GLU A 21 2.76 -0.60 8.99
C GLU A 21 4.21 -0.11 8.81
N SER A 22 5.17 -0.76 9.48
CA SER A 22 6.59 -0.43 9.34
C SER A 22 7.11 -0.70 7.92
N LEU A 23 6.72 -1.82 7.31
CA LEU A 23 7.09 -2.16 5.93
C LEU A 23 6.53 -1.15 4.92
N ILE A 24 5.26 -0.77 5.06
CA ILE A 24 4.67 0.26 4.21
C ILE A 24 5.41 1.57 4.37
N ASN A 25 5.63 2.03 5.61
CA ASN A 25 6.33 3.28 5.86
C ASN A 25 7.76 3.28 5.28
N LEU A 26 8.47 2.16 5.38
CA LEU A 26 9.77 1.97 4.75
C LEU A 26 9.68 2.13 3.22
N CYS A 27 8.66 1.53 2.60
CA CYS A 27 8.46 1.61 1.15
C CYS A 27 8.17 3.04 0.69
N LEU A 28 7.28 3.74 1.41
CA LEU A 28 6.91 5.12 1.12
C LEU A 28 8.09 6.07 1.26
N SER A 29 9.00 5.80 2.19
CA SER A 29 10.19 6.64 2.43
C SER A 29 11.30 6.42 1.40
N ASN A 30 11.42 5.21 0.84
CA ASN A 30 12.57 4.83 0.00
C ASN A 30 12.27 4.75 -1.50
N PHE A 31 11.02 4.48 -1.89
CA PHE A 31 10.67 4.15 -3.28
C PHE A 31 9.76 5.19 -3.93
N LYS A 32 10.28 6.42 -4.09
CA LYS A 32 9.52 7.55 -4.67
C LYS A 32 8.99 7.31 -6.10
N TYR A 33 9.60 6.39 -6.84
CA TYR A 33 9.25 6.03 -8.22
C TYR A 33 8.51 4.68 -8.32
N LEU A 34 7.93 4.21 -7.21
CA LEU A 34 7.14 3.00 -7.20
C LEU A 34 5.94 3.14 -8.15
N ARG A 35 5.71 2.09 -8.94
CA ARG A 35 4.60 1.99 -9.90
C ARG A 35 3.55 0.98 -9.46
N ALA A 36 3.94 -0.04 -8.70
CA ALA A 36 3.02 -1.02 -8.14
C ALA A 36 3.30 -1.26 -6.67
N LEU A 37 2.26 -1.16 -5.84
CA LEU A 37 2.27 -1.53 -4.44
C LEU A 37 1.17 -2.56 -4.22
N GLU A 38 1.56 -3.77 -3.87
CA GLU A 38 0.64 -4.84 -3.53
C GLU A 38 0.73 -5.08 -2.03
N VAL A 39 -0.37 -4.84 -1.32
CA VAL A 39 -0.53 -5.12 0.11
C VAL A 39 -1.67 -6.13 0.24
N ARG A 40 -1.34 -7.39 0.45
CA ARG A 40 -2.34 -8.47 0.43
C ARG A 40 -2.55 -9.06 1.81
N LYS A 41 -3.81 -9.30 2.16
CA LYS A 41 -4.20 -9.95 3.43
C LYS A 41 -3.64 -9.28 4.68
N SER A 42 -3.45 -7.96 4.63
CA SER A 42 -2.86 -7.22 5.75
C SER A 42 -3.90 -6.91 6.83
N PRO A 43 -3.53 -6.96 8.13
CA PRO A 43 -4.40 -6.54 9.24
C PRO A 43 -4.50 -5.01 9.39
N LEU A 44 -4.01 -4.23 8.42
CA LEU A 44 -4.06 -2.77 8.45
C LEU A 44 -5.49 -2.25 8.47
N MET A 45 -5.72 -1.23 9.31
CA MET A 45 -7.02 -0.57 9.42
C MET A 45 -7.17 0.60 8.44
N ALA A 46 -6.05 1.17 8.01
CA ALA A 46 -5.96 2.23 7.02
C ALA A 46 -4.54 2.21 6.42
N LEU A 47 -4.40 2.78 5.23
CA LEU A 47 -3.10 3.13 4.67
C LEU A 47 -2.62 4.46 5.30
N PRO A 48 -1.31 4.66 5.49
CA PRO A 48 -0.81 5.92 6.01
C PRO A 48 -1.02 7.06 5.01
N ASN A 49 -1.24 8.28 5.51
CA ASN A 49 -1.40 9.48 4.67
C ASN A 49 -0.16 9.76 3.78
N SER A 50 1.01 9.18 4.09
CA SER A 50 2.19 9.27 3.24
C SER A 50 2.05 8.51 1.92
N ILE A 51 1.03 7.66 1.73
CA ILE A 51 0.79 6.98 0.44
C ILE A 51 0.64 7.99 -0.71
N GLY A 52 0.03 9.15 -0.46
CA GLY A 52 -0.13 10.22 -1.44
C GLY A 52 1.18 10.82 -1.95
N THR A 53 2.34 10.47 -1.36
CA THR A 53 3.66 10.84 -1.88
C THR A 53 4.09 10.01 -3.10
N LEU A 54 3.49 8.84 -3.33
CA LEU A 54 3.79 7.97 -4.47
C LEU A 54 3.15 8.49 -5.77
N LYS A 55 3.64 9.61 -6.28
CA LYS A 55 3.07 10.29 -7.46
C LYS A 55 3.12 9.45 -8.75
N HIS A 56 3.96 8.42 -8.80
CA HIS A 56 4.12 7.51 -9.94
C HIS A 56 3.39 6.17 -9.76
N LEU A 57 2.66 5.98 -8.67
CA LEU A 57 1.94 4.74 -8.41
C LEU A 57 0.84 4.56 -9.45
N GLN A 58 0.86 3.44 -10.15
CA GLN A 58 -0.11 3.06 -11.19
C GLN A 58 -1.03 1.95 -10.71
N VAL A 59 -0.50 1.03 -9.89
CA VAL A 59 -1.25 -0.11 -9.35
C VAL A 59 -1.19 -0.08 -7.82
N LEU A 60 -2.37 -0.12 -7.20
CA LEU A 60 -2.53 -0.38 -5.78
C LEU A 60 -3.45 -1.59 -5.60
N ASP A 61 -2.91 -2.67 -5.06
CA ASP A 61 -3.66 -3.89 -4.79
C ASP A 61 -3.77 -4.10 -3.28
N LEU A 62 -4.99 -4.08 -2.75
CA LEU A 62 -5.32 -4.24 -1.33
C LEU A 62 -6.09 -5.54 -1.05
N VAL A 63 -6.03 -6.54 -1.95
CA VAL A 63 -6.87 -7.73 -1.86
C VAL A 63 -6.76 -8.43 -0.49
N GLY A 64 -7.91 -8.72 0.11
CA GLY A 64 -8.02 -9.39 1.40
C GLY A 64 -7.60 -8.54 2.61
N CYS A 65 -7.37 -7.24 2.46
CA CYS A 65 -7.12 -6.33 3.60
C CYS A 65 -8.41 -5.99 4.36
N ARG A 66 -9.05 -7.01 4.95
CA ARG A 66 -10.41 -6.95 5.54
C ARG A 66 -10.61 -5.91 6.65
N SER A 67 -9.52 -5.40 7.23
CA SER A 67 -9.57 -4.41 8.31
C SER A 67 -9.64 -2.97 7.80
N ILE A 68 -9.37 -2.72 6.51
CA ILE A 68 -9.39 -1.37 5.93
C ILE A 68 -10.84 -0.89 5.79
N ARG A 69 -11.18 0.20 6.48
CA ARG A 69 -12.52 0.81 6.45
C ARG A 69 -12.59 2.12 5.68
N GLU A 70 -11.45 2.79 5.54
CA GLU A 70 -11.35 4.08 4.85
C GLU A 70 -10.03 4.19 4.09
N LEU A 71 -10.06 4.98 3.02
CA LEU A 71 -8.86 5.41 2.32
C LEU A 71 -8.32 6.69 2.97
N PRO A 72 -6.99 6.89 3.01
CA PRO A 72 -6.39 8.08 3.61
C PRO A 72 -6.80 9.35 2.86
N ARG A 73 -6.79 10.50 3.55
CA ARG A 73 -7.18 11.80 2.95
C ARG A 73 -6.33 12.17 1.72
N SER A 74 -5.09 11.72 1.69
CA SER A 74 -4.14 11.94 0.59
C SER A 74 -4.29 10.94 -0.57
N PHE A 75 -5.34 10.13 -0.58
CA PHE A 75 -5.59 9.20 -1.69
C PHE A 75 -5.82 9.95 -3.01
N ASP A 76 -6.45 11.12 -2.95
CA ASP A 76 -6.64 12.07 -4.06
C ASP A 76 -5.32 12.52 -4.73
N SER A 77 -4.22 12.38 -4.01
CA SER A 77 -2.88 12.78 -4.43
C SER A 77 -2.19 11.73 -5.31
N LEU A 78 -2.77 10.54 -5.47
CA LEU A 78 -2.28 9.44 -6.33
C LEU A 78 -2.65 9.65 -7.80
N ARG A 79 -2.13 10.73 -8.40
CA ARG A 79 -2.52 11.20 -9.74
C ARG A 79 -2.21 10.24 -10.90
N SER A 80 -1.31 9.28 -10.70
CA SER A 80 -0.95 8.28 -11.72
C SER A 80 -1.67 6.95 -11.57
N LEU A 81 -2.57 6.82 -10.58
CA LEU A 81 -3.23 5.56 -10.27
C LEU A 81 -4.17 5.16 -11.41
N GLN A 82 -3.97 3.95 -11.92
CA GLN A 82 -4.73 3.39 -13.05
C GLN A 82 -5.54 2.17 -12.61
N SER A 83 -5.05 1.41 -11.64
CA SER A 83 -5.70 0.22 -11.11
C SER A 83 -5.75 0.26 -9.60
N LEU A 84 -6.94 0.08 -9.06
CA LEU A 84 -7.21 -0.09 -7.63
C LEU A 84 -7.96 -1.40 -7.43
N ASN A 85 -7.35 -2.36 -6.72
CA ASN A 85 -8.02 -3.59 -6.34
C ASN A 85 -8.36 -3.56 -4.85
N LEU A 86 -9.66 -3.57 -4.55
CA LEU A 86 -10.23 -3.64 -3.20
C LEU A 86 -10.97 -4.97 -2.96
N GLY A 87 -10.65 -6.01 -3.71
CA GLY A 87 -11.30 -7.32 -3.57
C GLY A 87 -11.20 -7.85 -2.13
N ASP A 88 -12.27 -8.46 -1.65
CA ASP A 88 -12.38 -9.02 -0.30
C ASP A 88 -12.14 -8.01 0.84
N LEU A 89 -12.48 -6.73 0.66
CA LEU A 89 -12.78 -5.85 1.81
C LEU A 89 -14.14 -6.25 2.42
N VAL A 90 -14.28 -6.09 3.76
CA VAL A 90 -15.50 -6.45 4.52
C VAL A 90 -16.29 -5.21 4.87
#